data_AF-A0A1F3VI78-F1
#
_entry.id   AF-A0A1F3VI78-F1
#
_cell.length_a   1.000
_cell.length_b   1.000
_cell.length_c   1.000
_cell.angle_alpha   90.00
_cell.angle_beta   90.00
_cell.angle_gamma   90.00
#
_symmetry.space_group_name_H-M   'P 1'
#
loop_
_entity.id
_entity.type
_entity.pdbx_description
1 polymer ?
#
loop_
_entity_poly.entity_id
_entity_poly.type
_entity_poly.pdbx_seq_one_letter_code
_entity_poly.pdbx_strand_id
1 'polypeptide(L)'
;MRKNTKYSSITAHNSEEIAVALGIASEVDRAFIKYKVKLSSMAVRAISNSNLTVKEIVVKSGVARSKVSAIKNGALAGISCDLFIKVITATGAKLSFKMAA
;
A
#
# COMPACT_ATOMS: atom_id res chain seq x y z
N MET A 1 -4.34 -13.89 -38.28
CA MET A 1 -4.46 -12.41 -38.16
C MET A 1 -4.41 -12.02 -36.68
N ARG A 2 -3.34 -11.38 -36.20
CA ARG A 2 -3.32 -10.78 -34.86
C ARG A 2 -4.07 -9.44 -34.94
N LYS A 3 -5.20 -9.32 -34.23
CA LYS A 3 -5.92 -8.04 -34.15
C LYS A 3 -5.02 -7.04 -33.43
N ASN A 4 -4.63 -5.99 -34.13
CA ASN A 4 -3.88 -4.86 -33.57
C ASN A 4 -4.86 -4.05 -32.70
N THR A 5 -4.99 -4.41 -31.42
CA THR A 5 -5.76 -3.61 -30.46
C THR A 5 -4.99 -2.31 -30.25
N LYS A 6 -5.45 -1.22 -30.86
CA LYS A 6 -4.99 0.15 -30.59
C LYS A 6 -5.27 0.43 -29.11
N TYR A 7 -4.25 0.34 -28.26
CA TYR A 7 -4.39 0.78 -26.86
C TYR A 7 -4.51 2.30 -26.88
N SER A 8 -5.70 2.85 -26.63
CA SER A 8 -5.83 4.28 -26.37
C SER A 8 -5.23 4.56 -24.99
N SER A 9 -4.21 5.41 -24.92
CA SER A 9 -3.71 5.88 -23.64
C SER A 9 -4.80 6.70 -22.94
N ILE A 10 -5.21 6.29 -21.76
CA ILE A 10 -6.08 7.07 -20.89
C ILE A 10 -5.18 7.82 -19.92
N THR A 11 -5.21 9.16 -19.98
CA THR A 11 -4.55 10.01 -18.99
C THR A 11 -5.54 10.27 -17.87
N ALA A 12 -5.17 9.91 -16.65
CA ALA A 12 -5.98 10.16 -15.45
C ALA A 12 -5.27 11.18 -14.55
N HIS A 13 -6.03 12.12 -14.01
CA HIS A 13 -5.55 13.24 -13.21
C HIS A 13 -5.78 13.05 -11.70
N ASN A 14 -6.60 12.07 -11.31
CA ASN A 14 -6.86 11.72 -9.91
C ASN A 14 -7.17 10.23 -9.74
N SER A 15 -7.28 9.77 -8.49
CA SER A 15 -7.51 8.36 -8.18
C SER A 15 -8.84 7.81 -8.71
N GLU A 16 -9.87 8.66 -8.84
CA GLU A 16 -11.17 8.20 -9.35
C GLU A 16 -11.14 8.01 -10.85
N GLU A 17 -10.47 8.90 -11.58
CA GLU A 17 -10.24 8.70 -13.01
C GLU A 17 -9.43 7.43 -13.28
N ILE A 18 -8.42 7.14 -12.45
CA ILE A 18 -7.67 5.87 -12.54
C ILE A 18 -8.61 4.68 -12.29
N ALA A 19 -9.43 4.73 -11.25
CA ALA A 19 -10.33 3.63 -10.92
C ALA A 19 -11.36 3.38 -12.02
N VAL A 20 -11.97 4.44 -12.57
CA VAL A 20 -12.90 4.34 -13.70
C VAL A 20 -12.19 3.80 -14.93
N ALA A 21 -11.00 4.31 -15.26
CA ALA A 21 -10.22 3.86 -16.41
C ALA A 21 -9.81 2.38 -16.33
N LEU A 22 -9.61 1.86 -15.11
CA LEU A 22 -9.31 0.45 -14.84
C LEU A 22 -10.57 -0.42 -14.68
N GLY A 23 -11.77 0.13 -14.89
CA GLY A 23 -13.03 -0.60 -14.80
C GLY A 23 -13.46 -0.92 -13.35
N ILE A 24 -12.93 -0.23 -12.37
CA ILE A 24 -13.24 -0.42 -10.94
C ILE A 24 -14.52 0.35 -10.60
N ALA A 25 -15.65 -0.25 -10.96
CA ALA A 25 -16.98 0.34 -10.78
C ALA A 25 -17.45 0.35 -9.30
N SER A 26 -16.94 -0.57 -8.48
CA SER A 26 -17.30 -0.71 -7.07
C SER A 26 -16.71 0.41 -6.20
N GLU A 27 -17.57 1.15 -5.51
CA GLU A 27 -17.16 2.14 -4.49
C GLU A 27 -16.32 1.51 -3.38
N VAL A 28 -16.66 0.28 -2.98
CA VAL A 28 -15.94 -0.47 -1.95
C VAL A 28 -14.51 -0.76 -2.41
N ASP A 29 -14.32 -1.17 -3.66
CA ASP A 29 -12.98 -1.46 -4.20
C ASP A 29 -12.15 -0.18 -4.31
N ARG A 30 -12.77 0.93 -4.74
CA ARG A 30 -12.10 2.25 -4.76
C ARG A 30 -11.68 2.70 -3.36
N ALA A 31 -12.56 2.56 -2.37
CA ALA A 31 -12.25 2.86 -0.98
C ALA A 31 -11.12 1.96 -0.44
N PHE A 32 -11.16 0.67 -0.76
CA PHE A 32 -10.12 -0.28 -0.36
C PHE A 32 -8.75 0.07 -0.96
N ILE A 33 -8.69 0.44 -2.25
CA ILE A 33 -7.44 0.87 -2.89
C ILE A 33 -6.90 2.13 -2.23
N LYS A 34 -7.73 3.14 -2.02
CA LYS A 34 -7.35 4.38 -1.31
C LYS A 34 -6.80 4.07 0.08
N TYR A 35 -7.46 3.18 0.81
CA TYR A 35 -7.03 2.73 2.13
C TYR A 35 -5.67 2.01 2.08
N LYS A 36 -5.50 1.09 1.13
CA LYS A 36 -4.26 0.34 0.94
C LYS A 36 -3.07 1.24 0.58
N VAL A 37 -3.27 2.22 -0.30
CA VAL A 37 -2.25 3.21 -0.66
C VAL A 37 -1.86 4.06 0.55
N LYS A 38 -2.83 4.47 1.36
CA LYS A 38 -2.56 5.21 2.60
C LYS A 38 -1.74 4.38 3.57
N LEU A 39 -2.16 3.13 3.83
CA LEU A 39 -1.42 2.21 4.71
C LEU A 39 -0.01 1.94 4.22
N SER A 40 0.17 1.70 2.92
CA SER A 40 1.48 1.39 2.37
C SER A 40 2.44 2.57 2.49
N SER A 41 1.96 3.78 2.22
CA SER A 41 2.73 5.02 2.42
C SER A 41 3.05 5.27 3.89
N MET A 42 2.12 4.98 4.80
CA MET A 42 2.37 5.04 6.24
C MET A 42 3.41 4.03 6.68
N ALA A 43 3.37 2.79 6.19
CA ALA A 43 4.34 1.76 6.55
C ALA A 43 5.76 2.12 6.09
N VAL A 44 5.93 2.60 4.85
CA VAL A 44 7.23 3.08 4.35
C VAL A 44 7.78 4.17 5.26
N ARG A 45 6.98 5.20 5.56
CA ARG A 45 7.39 6.31 6.43
C ARG A 45 7.67 5.87 7.87
N ALA A 46 6.85 4.97 8.40
CA ALA A 46 7.01 4.44 9.75
C ALA A 46 8.35 3.71 9.91
N ILE A 47 8.78 2.95 8.89
CA ILE A 47 10.11 2.33 8.86
C ILE A 47 11.20 3.41 8.75
N SER A 48 11.11 4.31 7.77
CA SER A 48 12.14 5.33 7.52
C SER A 48 12.35 6.30 8.68
N ASN A 49 11.29 6.62 9.42
CA ASN A 49 11.34 7.50 10.58
C ASN A 49 11.66 6.76 11.89
N SER A 50 11.76 5.43 11.85
CA SER A 50 12.16 4.63 13.01
C SER A 50 13.68 4.49 13.06
N ASN A 51 14.22 4.41 14.27
CA ASN A 51 15.63 4.06 14.49
C ASN A 51 15.86 2.54 14.49
N LEU A 52 14.92 1.76 13.93
CA LEU A 52 14.96 0.30 13.96
C LEU A 52 15.58 -0.27 12.68
N THR A 53 16.40 -1.29 12.84
CA THR A 53 16.86 -2.13 11.75
C THR A 53 15.73 -3.03 11.24
N VAL A 54 15.88 -3.51 9.99
CA VAL A 54 14.95 -4.49 9.42
C VAL A 54 14.84 -5.74 10.31
N LYS A 55 15.93 -6.17 10.95
CA LYS A 55 15.93 -7.32 11.86
C LYS A 55 15.05 -7.08 13.08
N GLU A 56 15.15 -5.92 13.71
CA GLU A 56 14.32 -5.57 14.87
C GLU A 56 12.84 -5.45 14.51
N ILE A 57 12.53 -4.87 13.35
CA ILE A 57 11.15 -4.77 12.87
C ILE A 57 10.58 -6.18 12.59
N VAL A 58 11.35 -7.08 12.01
CA VAL A 58 10.95 -8.48 11.80
C VAL A 58 10.61 -9.15 13.14
N VAL A 59 11.47 -9.02 14.14
CA VAL A 59 11.26 -9.59 15.48
C VAL A 59 10.00 -9.04 16.14
N LYS A 60 9.78 -7.72 16.07
CA LYS A 60 8.62 -7.07 16.68
C LYS A 60 7.29 -7.31 15.95
N SER A 61 7.33 -7.40 14.62
CA SER A 61 6.13 -7.51 13.78
C SER A 61 5.70 -8.95 13.49
N GLY A 62 6.61 -9.92 13.61
CA GLY A 62 6.40 -11.29 13.13
C GLY A 62 6.31 -11.42 11.60
N VAL A 63 6.59 -10.34 10.86
CA VAL A 63 6.52 -10.31 9.39
C VAL A 63 7.83 -10.81 8.80
N ALA A 64 7.73 -11.62 7.74
CA ALA A 64 8.90 -12.14 7.03
C ALA A 64 9.86 -11.02 6.57
N ARG A 65 11.17 -11.24 6.72
CA ARG A 65 12.23 -10.26 6.37
C ARG A 65 12.11 -9.73 4.95
N SER A 66 11.78 -10.59 3.98
CA SER A 66 11.59 -10.19 2.59
C SER A 66 10.46 -9.18 2.42
N LYS A 67 9.36 -9.33 3.16
CA LYS A 67 8.23 -8.39 3.15
C LYS A 67 8.60 -7.07 3.83
N VAL A 68 9.26 -7.10 4.99
CA VAL A 68 9.73 -5.87 5.66
C VAL A 68 10.70 -5.10 4.76
N SER A 69 11.64 -5.80 4.11
CA SER A 69 12.58 -5.19 3.16
C SER A 69 11.86 -4.63 1.93
N ALA A 70 10.86 -5.34 1.40
CA ALA A 70 10.06 -4.87 0.27
C ALA A 70 9.29 -3.59 0.62
N ILE A 71 8.70 -3.52 1.83
CA ILE A 71 8.03 -2.30 2.34
C ILE A 71 9.03 -1.16 2.44
N LYS A 72 10.18 -1.37 3.08
CA LYS A 72 11.23 -0.35 3.22
C LYS A 72 11.64 0.24 1.86
N ASN A 73 11.74 -0.62 0.84
CA ASN A 73 12.18 -0.23 -0.50
C ASN A 73 11.04 0.23 -1.43
N GLY A 74 9.79 0.32 -0.95
CA GLY A 74 8.65 0.73 -1.77
C GLY A 74 8.15 -0.34 -2.77
N ALA A 75 8.63 -1.58 -2.68
CA ALA A 75 8.16 -2.71 -3.47
C ALA A 75 6.88 -3.32 -2.83
N LEU A 76 5.76 -2.61 -2.96
CA LEU A 76 4.54 -2.83 -2.17
C LEU A 76 3.54 -3.84 -2.79
N ALA A 77 3.84 -4.33 -4.00
CA ALA A 77 2.99 -5.27 -4.71
C ALA A 77 2.79 -6.58 -3.93
N GLY A 78 1.55 -7.06 -3.85
CA GLY A 78 1.23 -8.31 -3.15
C GLY A 78 1.45 -8.28 -1.63
N ILE A 79 1.56 -7.10 -1.03
CA ILE A 79 1.56 -6.94 0.44
C ILE A 79 0.13 -6.61 0.88
N SER A 80 -0.36 -7.32 1.91
CA SER A 80 -1.69 -7.13 2.46
C SER A 80 -1.72 -5.97 3.46
N CYS A 81 -2.92 -5.43 3.71
CA CYS A 81 -3.13 -4.39 4.71
C CYS A 81 -2.71 -4.82 6.12
N ASP A 82 -2.97 -6.08 6.49
CA ASP A 82 -2.53 -6.66 7.78
C ASP A 82 -1.00 -6.58 7.96
N LEU A 83 -0.23 -6.89 6.92
CA LEU A 83 1.24 -6.80 7.01
C LEU A 83 1.72 -5.35 7.14
N PHE A 84 1.07 -4.39 6.48
CA PHE A 84 1.38 -2.98 6.69
C PHE A 84 1.10 -2.56 8.13
N ILE A 85 -0.05 -2.95 8.69
CA ILE A 85 -0.45 -2.62 10.06
C ILE A 85 0.57 -3.18 11.06
N LYS A 86 0.91 -4.47 10.97
CA LYS A 86 1.91 -5.12 11.84
C LYS A 86 3.26 -4.41 11.82
N VAL A 87 3.70 -3.98 10.65
CA VAL A 87 4.97 -3.25 10.50
C VAL A 87 4.87 -1.85 11.12
N ILE A 88 3.79 -1.12 10.89
CA ILE A 88 3.57 0.21 11.48
C ILE A 88 3.55 0.12 13.02
N THR A 89 2.82 -0.84 13.58
CA THR A 89 2.75 -1.02 15.04
C THR A 89 4.10 -1.42 15.63
N ALA A 90 4.89 -2.23 14.91
CA ALA A 90 6.22 -2.65 15.34
C ALA A 90 7.24 -1.51 15.40
N THR A 91 7.06 -0.43 14.63
CA THR A 91 7.92 0.76 14.72
C THR A 91 7.55 1.69 15.88
N GLY A 92 6.47 1.40 16.60
CA GLY A 92 5.95 2.26 17.67
C GLY A 92 5.13 3.45 17.17
N ALA A 93 4.89 3.54 15.85
CA ALA A 93 4.02 4.57 15.30
C ALA A 93 2.56 4.30 15.72
N LYS A 94 1.92 5.31 16.33
CA LYS A 94 0.50 5.26 16.67
C LYS A 94 -0.34 5.54 15.42
N LEU A 95 -1.21 4.60 15.06
CA LEU A 95 -2.20 4.80 14.00
C LEU A 95 -3.37 5.63 14.54
N SER A 96 -3.64 6.78 13.91
CA SER A 96 -4.89 7.52 14.08
C SER A 96 -5.71 7.36 12.80
N PHE A 97 -6.82 6.63 12.89
CA PHE A 97 -7.80 6.55 11.82
C PHE A 97 -8.91 7.55 12.12
N LYS A 98 -9.03 8.58 11.29
CA LYS A 98 -10.28 9.31 11.17
C LYS A 98 -11.14 8.50 10.19
N MET A 99 -12.03 7.67 10.71
CA MET A 99 -13.06 7.04 9.88
C MET A 99 -14.01 8.14 9.41
N ALA A 100 -14.24 8.23 8.10
CA ALA A 100 -15.38 8.97 7.60
C ALA A 100 -16.62 8.16 7.98
N ALA A 101 -17.48 8.75 8.81
CA ALA A 101 -18.83 8.27 9.06
C ALA A 101 -19.71 8.57 7.84
#